data_AF-A0A1E7GM45-F1
#
_entry.id   AF-A0A1E7GM45-F1
#
_cell.length_a   1.000
_cell.length_b   1.000
_cell.length_c   1.000
_cell.angle_alpha   90.00
_cell.angle_beta   90.00
_cell.angle_gamma   90.00
#
_symmetry.space_group_name_H-M   'P 1'
#
loop_
_entity.id
_entity.type
_entity.pdbx_description
1 polymer ?
#
loop_
_entity_poly.entity_id
_entity_poly.type
_entity_poly.pdbx_seq_one_letter_code
_entity_poly.pdbx_strand_id
1 'polypeptide(L)'
;MITKREVKPILYRQKCSKCEFYTVYQTVPVGEKAISTCTHCQHMMEIPWDHEIKAAFKNKEKFLKNLEELYPELKDLKNPGDHISLD
;
A
#
# COMPACT_ATOMS: atom_id res chain seq x y z
N MET A 1 -15.30 -20.59 -20.82
CA MET A 1 -15.35 -19.15 -20.50
C MET A 1 -14.65 -18.96 -19.17
N ILE A 2 -13.40 -18.49 -19.17
CA ILE A 2 -12.67 -18.23 -17.91
C ILE A 2 -13.22 -16.94 -17.37
N THR A 3 -14.08 -17.02 -16.36
CA THR A 3 -14.52 -15.87 -15.57
C THR A 3 -13.28 -15.34 -14.87
N LYS A 4 -12.53 -14.44 -15.53
CA LYS A 4 -11.49 -13.63 -14.90
C LYS A 4 -12.21 -12.82 -13.83
N ARG A 5 -12.26 -13.33 -12.61
CA ARG A 5 -12.63 -12.53 -11.44
C ARG A 5 -11.60 -11.43 -11.39
N GLU A 6 -11.95 -10.24 -11.89
CA GLU A 6 -11.14 -9.04 -11.75
C GLU A 6 -11.05 -8.75 -10.25
N VAL A 7 -9.98 -9.24 -9.63
CA VAL A 7 -9.74 -8.93 -8.23
C VAL A 7 -9.23 -7.49 -8.20
N LYS A 8 -10.06 -6.59 -7.68
CA LYS A 8 -9.72 -5.19 -7.59
C LYS A 8 -8.44 -5.03 -6.77
N PRO A 9 -7.46 -4.25 -7.25
CA PRO A 9 -6.28 -3.95 -6.47
C PRO A 9 -6.67 -3.25 -5.17
N ILE A 10 -5.98 -3.60 -4.09
CA ILE A 10 -6.13 -2.95 -2.80
C ILE A 10 -5.08 -1.85 -2.71
N LEU A 11 -5.53 -0.62 -2.52
CA LEU A 11 -4.66 0.52 -2.28
C LEU A 11 -4.52 0.74 -0.78
N TYR A 12 -3.30 0.98 -0.31
CA TYR A 12 -3.02 1.35 1.08
C TYR A 12 -1.75 2.19 1.14
N ARG A 13 -1.59 3.00 2.19
CA ARG A 13 -0.45 3.92 2.33
C ARG A 13 0.61 3.32 3.25
N GLN A 14 1.88 3.47 2.88
CA GLN A 14 3.00 2.99 3.69
C GLN A 14 4.32 3.69 3.29
N LYS A 15 5.27 3.80 4.24
CA LYS A 15 6.67 4.05 3.93
C LYS A 15 7.26 2.90 3.10
N CYS A 16 7.85 3.23 1.97
CA CYS A 16 8.56 2.28 1.13
C CYS A 16 9.97 2.01 1.68
N SER A 17 10.34 0.74 1.83
CA SER A 17 11.69 0.37 2.28
C SER A 17 12.78 0.60 1.23
N LYS A 18 12.42 0.80 -0.05
CA LYS A 18 13.39 0.96 -1.14
C LYS A 18 13.68 2.42 -1.50
N CYS A 19 12.65 3.26 -1.57
CA CYS A 19 12.80 4.68 -1.88
C CYS A 19 12.63 5.58 -0.65
N GLU A 20 12.28 5.01 0.51
CA GLU A 20 12.14 5.70 1.80
C GLU A 20 11.03 6.77 1.87
N PHE A 21 10.30 6.99 0.78
CA PHE A 21 9.11 7.84 0.77
C PHE A 21 7.87 7.14 1.33
N TYR A 22 7.00 7.90 1.99
CA TYR A 22 5.62 7.52 2.24
C TYR A 22 4.83 7.63 0.95
N THR A 23 4.16 6.56 0.53
CA THR A 23 3.48 6.51 -0.76
C THR A 23 2.32 5.52 -0.72
N VAL A 24 1.51 5.52 -1.78
CA VAL A 24 0.45 4.55 -2.00
C VAL A 24 1.07 3.26 -2.55
N TYR A 25 0.68 2.14 -1.98
CA TYR A 25 0.97 0.80 -2.47
C TYR A 25 -0.26 0.22 -3.15
N GLN A 26 -0.03 -0.53 -4.21
CA GLN A 26 -1.03 -1.30 -4.91
C GLN A 26 -0.78 -2.79 -4.69
N THR A 27 -1.68 -3.44 -3.96
CA THR A 27 -1.65 -4.89 -3.77
C THR A 27 -2.62 -5.59 -4.70
N VAL A 28 -2.11 -6.52 -5.50
CA VAL A 28 -2.90 -7.41 -6.34
C VAL A 28 -2.77 -8.85 -5.83
N PRO A 29 -3.86 -9.51 -5.42
CA PRO A 29 -3.82 -10.91 -5.05
C PRO A 29 -3.64 -11.81 -6.28
N VAL A 30 -2.70 -12.74 -6.18
CA VAL A 30 -2.32 -13.70 -7.21
C VAL A 30 -2.28 -15.09 -6.56
N GLY A 31 -3.42 -15.80 -6.59
CA GLY A 31 -3.55 -17.10 -5.95
C GLY A 31 -3.48 -17.02 -4.42
N GLU A 32 -2.49 -17.68 -3.84
CA GLU A 32 -2.24 -17.74 -2.38
C GLU A 32 -1.32 -16.61 -1.87
N LYS A 33 -0.84 -15.76 -2.78
CA LYS A 33 0.01 -14.61 -2.46
C LYS A 33 -0.60 -13.32 -2.97
N ALA A 34 -0.06 -12.21 -2.51
CA ALA A 34 -0.35 -10.88 -3.01
C ALA A 34 0.93 -10.20 -3.44
N ILE A 35 0.92 -9.57 -4.62
CA ILE A 35 2.00 -8.73 -5.08
C ILE A 35 1.68 -7.31 -4.66
N SER A 36 2.47 -6.77 -3.75
CA SER A 36 2.36 -5.38 -3.36
C SER A 36 3.40 -4.53 -4.05
N THR A 37 2.95 -3.47 -4.69
CA THR A 37 3.80 -2.63 -5.54
C THR A 37 3.75 -1.20 -5.05
N CYS A 38 4.92 -0.63 -4.76
CA CYS A 38 5.08 0.78 -4.50
C CYS A 38 4.72 1.57 -5.77
N THR A 39 3.72 2.46 -5.70
CA THR A 39 3.27 3.20 -6.89
C THR A 39 4.24 4.31 -7.29
N HIS A 40 5.15 4.72 -6.39
CA HIS A 40 6.18 5.71 -6.68
C HIS A 40 7.42 5.12 -7.38
N CYS A 41 8.08 4.11 -6.79
CA CYS A 41 9.34 3.55 -7.32
C CYS A 41 9.18 2.19 -8.00
N GLN A 42 7.95 1.69 -8.14
CA GLN A 42 7.61 0.39 -8.74
C GLN A 42 8.28 -0.82 -8.08
N HIS A 43 8.74 -0.66 -6.84
CA HIS A 43 9.25 -1.78 -6.07
C HIS A 43 8.13 -2.77 -5.73
N MET A 44 8.30 -4.02 -6.15
CA MET A 44 7.36 -5.11 -5.90
C MET A 44 7.85 -5.98 -4.75
N MET A 45 6.92 -6.41 -3.91
CA MET A 45 7.15 -7.33 -2.80
C MET A 45 6.02 -8.34 -2.72
N GLU A 46 6.38 -9.60 -2.48
CA GLU A 46 5.42 -10.68 -2.27
C GLU A 46 5.01 -10.70 -0.79
N ILE A 47 3.71 -10.73 -0.54
CA ILE A 47 3.13 -10.89 0.79
C ILE A 47 2.15 -12.07 0.80
N PRO A 48 2.01 -12.80 1.91
CA PRO A 48 1.01 -13.87 2.01
C PRO A 48 -0.40 -13.28 1.86
N TRP A 49 -1.25 -13.93 1.06
CA TRP A 49 -2.66 -13.54 0.91
C TRP A 49 -3.54 -14.36 1.85
N ASP A 50 -3.41 -14.08 3.14
CA ASP A 50 -4.13 -14.76 4.22
C ASP A 50 -5.28 -13.91 4.79
N HIS A 51 -6.00 -14.45 5.78
CA HIS A 51 -7.17 -13.79 6.38
C HIS A 51 -6.81 -12.54 7.22
N GLU A 52 -5.57 -12.43 7.68
CA GLU A 52 -5.04 -11.33 8.49
C GLU A 52 -4.53 -10.16 7.63
N ILE A 53 -4.31 -10.36 6.32
CA ILE A 53 -3.76 -9.32 5.45
C ILE A 53 -4.59 -8.03 5.45
N LYS A 54 -5.92 -8.15 5.56
CA LYS A 54 -6.82 -7.00 5.70
C LYS A 54 -6.59 -6.24 7.01
N ALA A 55 -6.34 -6.96 8.10
CA ALA A 55 -6.00 -6.37 9.39
C ALA A 55 -4.62 -5.67 9.32
N ALA A 56 -3.65 -6.28 8.63
CA ALA A 56 -2.34 -5.67 8.40
C ALA A 56 -2.44 -4.34 7.63
N PHE A 57 -3.22 -4.28 6.55
CA PHE A 57 -3.46 -3.02 5.83
C PHE A 57 -4.15 -1.96 6.69
N LYS A 58 -5.15 -2.37 7.49
CA LYS A 58 -5.83 -1.45 8.41
C LYS A 58 -4.89 -0.91 9.49
N ASN A 59 -3.97 -1.72 9.99
CA ASN A 59 -2.97 -1.29 10.97
C ASN A 59 -1.97 -0.29 10.37
N LYS A 60 -1.53 -0.51 9.12
CA LYS A 60 -0.67 0.43 8.39
C LYS A 60 -1.37 1.78 8.16
N GLU A 61 -2.63 1.75 7.74
CA GLU A 61 -3.46 2.95 7.60
C GLU A 61 -3.63 3.69 8.94
N LYS A 62 -3.85 2.97 10.05
CA LYS A 62 -3.95 3.57 11.38
C LYS A 62 -2.63 4.22 11.82
N PHE A 63 -1.51 3.55 11.57
CA PHE A 63 -0.19 4.11 11.84
C PHE A 63 0.04 5.40 11.05
N LEU A 64 -0.31 5.40 9.76
CA LEU A 64 -0.20 6.60 8.93
C LEU A 64 -1.10 7.73 9.43
N LYS A 65 -2.34 7.43 9.85
CA LYS A 65 -3.25 8.42 10.43
C LYS A 65 -2.72 9.08 11.70
N ASN A 66 -2.02 8.34 12.55
CA ASN A 66 -1.36 8.92 13.71
C ASN A 66 -0.20 9.83 13.28
N LEU A 67 0.54 9.46 12.24
CA LEU A 67 1.57 10.33 11.65
C LEU A 67 0.97 11.59 11.00
N GLU A 68 -0.23 11.51 10.42
CA GLU A 68 -0.96 12.66 9.86
C GLU A 68 -1.25 13.77 10.90
N GLU A 69 -1.18 13.47 12.21
CA GLU A 69 -1.28 14.48 13.28
C GLU A 69 0.01 15.30 13.45
N LEU A 70 1.16 14.67 13.21
CA LEU A 70 2.48 15.32 13.28
C LEU A 70 2.88 15.94 11.94
N TYR A 71 2.50 15.27 10.85
CA TYR A 71 2.88 15.55 9.48
C TYR A 71 1.61 15.68 8.63
N PRO A 72 0.98 16.87 8.59
CA PRO A 72 -0.29 17.06 7.91
C PRO A 72 -0.19 16.85 6.39
N GLU A 73 1.01 16.93 5.79
CA GLU A 73 1.20 16.66 4.36
C GLU A 73 0.86 15.22 3.98
N LEU A 74 0.94 14.26 4.91
CA LEU A 74 0.54 12.87 4.67
C LEU A 74 -0.93 12.71 4.25
N LYS A 75 -1.77 13.73 4.51
CA LYS A 75 -3.17 13.78 4.05
C LYS A 75 -3.28 13.88 2.53
N ASP A 76 -2.26 14.40 1.86
CA ASP A 76 -2.23 14.56 0.40
C ASP A 76 -1.88 13.27 -0.33
N LEU A 77 -1.37 12.23 0.37
CA LEU A 77 -1.21 10.89 -0.17
C LEU A 77 -2.58 10.24 -0.41
N LYS A 78 -3.17 10.43 -1.59
CA LYS A 78 -4.48 9.86 -1.94
C LYS A 78 -4.44 9.01 -3.20
N ASN A 79 -3.56 9.36 -4.14
CA ASN A 79 -3.51 8.77 -5.46
C ASN A 79 -2.24 7.93 -5.65
N PRO A 80 -2.30 6.90 -6.51
CA PRO A 80 -1.11 6.20 -6.97
C PRO A 80 -0.09 7.18 -7.56
N GLY A 81 1.16 7.08 -7.15
CA GLY A 81 2.25 7.96 -7.56
C GLY A 81 2.56 9.10 -6.57
N ASP A 82 1.62 9.44 -5.68
CA ASP A 82 1.86 10.40 -4.60
C ASP A 82 2.96 9.87 -3.68
N HIS A 83 3.89 10.73 -3.29
CA HIS A 83 5.01 10.40 -2.43
C HIS A 83 5.40 11.59 -1.56
N ILE A 84 5.74 11.31 -0.31
CA ILE A 84 6.15 12.31 0.68
C ILE A 84 7.40 11.82 1.38
N SER A 85 8.40 12.69 1.42
CA SER A 85 9.60 12.50 2.25
C SER A 85 9.33 13.14 3.59
N LEU A 86 9.41 12.35 4.65
CA LEU A 86 9.55 12.89 5.99
C LEU A 86 11.02 12.67 6.35
N ASP A 87 11.79 13.74 6.28
CA ASP A 87 13.19 13.79 6.72
C ASP A 87 13.27 13.70 8.25
#